data_AF-A0A838H923-F1
#
_entry.id   AF-A0A838H923-F1
#
_cell.length_a   1.000
_cell.length_b   1.000
_cell.length_c   1.000
_cell.angle_alpha   90.00
_cell.angle_beta   90.00
_cell.angle_gamma   90.00
#
_symmetry.space_group_name_H-M   'P 1'
#
loop_
_entity.id
_entity.type
_entity.pdbx_description
1 polymer ?
#
loop_
_entity_poly.entity_id
_entity_poly.type
_entity_poly.pdbx_seq_one_letter_code
_entity_poly.pdbx_strand_id
1 'polypeptide(L)' 'VYVTSDLRHHPASEFREHAGAPALIDVPHWAAEWTWLPVARAALSEALAAQGRSVGMEVSRICTDPWNYHARARVAR' A
#
# COMPACT_ATOMS: atom_id res chain seq x y z
N VAL A 1 13.09 -7.60 6.58
CA VAL A 1 12.68 -6.38 5.83
C VAL A 1 11.29 -6.00 6.29
N TYR A 2 10.98 -4.71 6.39
CA TYR A 2 9.67 -4.18 6.78
C TYR A 2 9.18 -3.22 5.69
N VAL A 3 7.97 -3.48 5.17
CA VAL A 3 7.35 -2.71 4.09
C VAL A 3 6.22 -1.88 4.66
N THR A 4 6.21 -0.58 4.39
CA THR A 4 5.20 0.35 4.88
C THR A 4 5.12 1.56 3.93
N SER A 5 4.22 2.49 4.23
CA SER A 5 4.11 3.78 3.56
C SER A 5 4.35 4.93 4.54
N ASP A 6 4.50 6.14 3.99
CA ASP A 6 4.59 7.42 4.69
C ASP A 6 5.73 7.50 5.72
N LEU A 7 6.91 6.97 5.36
CA LEU A 7 8.05 7.09 6.25
C LEU A 7 8.53 8.54 6.32
N ARG A 8 8.82 8.96 7.55
CA ARG A 8 9.45 10.24 7.86
C ARG A 8 10.92 10.00 8.21
N HIS A 9 11.75 11.00 7.95
CA HIS A 9 13.20 10.92 8.13
C HIS A 9 13.62 10.47 9.54
N HIS A 10 13.14 11.14 10.58
CA HIS A 10 13.51 10.83 11.97
C HIS A 10 13.03 9.45 12.42
N PRO A 11 11.73 9.09 12.30
CA PRO A 11 11.27 7.74 12.67
C PRO A 11 12.01 6.61 11.94
N ALA A 12 12.28 6.77 10.64
CA ALA A 12 13.02 5.77 9.88
C ALA A 12 14.48 5.64 10.34
N SER A 13 15.12 6.76 10.67
CA SER A 13 16.52 6.76 11.13
C SER A 13 16.64 6.18 12.54
N GLU A 14 15.79 6.61 13.47
CA GLU A 14 15.75 6.10 14.85
C GLU A 14 15.42 4.60 14.88
N PHE A 15 14.47 4.13 14.05
CA PHE A 15 14.18 2.71 13.94
C PHE A 15 15.43 1.91 13.54
N ARG A 16 16.24 2.44 12.62
CA ARG A 16 17.47 1.77 12.16
C ARG A 16 18.60 1.73 13.17
N GLU A 17 18.58 2.57 14.21
CA GLU A 17 19.56 2.53 15.29
C GLU A 17 19.39 1.33 16.22
N HIS A 18 18.21 0.69 16.20
CA HIS A 18 17.97 -0.51 17.00
C HIS A 18 18.76 -1.70 16.47
N ALA A 19 19.50 -2.36 17.36
CA ALA A 19 20.27 -3.56 17.01
C ALA A 19 19.36 -4.63 16.40
N GLY A 20 19.68 -5.05 15.17
CA GLY A 20 18.91 -6.06 14.45
C GLY A 20 17.64 -5.54 13.73
N ALA A 21 17.43 -4.22 13.67
CA ALA A 21 16.30 -3.65 12.93
C ALA A 21 16.31 -4.09 11.45
N PRO A 22 15.17 -4.52 10.89
CA PRO A 22 15.09 -4.86 9.47
C PRO A 22 15.28 -3.63 8.60
N ALA A 23 15.74 -3.84 7.35
CA ALA A 23 15.66 -2.79 6.34
C ALA A 23 14.21 -2.33 6.13
N LEU A 24 14.01 -1.02 5.98
CA LEU A 24 12.73 -0.38 5.69
C LEU A 24 12.57 -0.21 4.17
N ILE A 25 11.37 -0.49 3.67
CA ILE A 25 10.94 -0.18 2.31
C ILE A 25 9.69 0.70 2.41
N ASP A 26 9.81 1.94 1.95
CA ASP A 26 8.67 2.84 1.76
C ASP A 26 8.07 2.59 0.37
N VAL A 27 6.78 2.28 0.32
CA VAL A 27 6.01 2.15 -0.92
C VAL A 27 4.97 3.26 -0.99
N PRO A 28 4.59 3.72 -2.20
CA PRO A 28 3.55 4.73 -2.33
C PRO A 28 2.26 4.28 -1.63
N HIS A 29 1.67 5.16 -0.82
CA HIS A 29 0.54 4.81 0.05
C HIS A 29 -0.64 4.25 -0.76
N TRP A 30 -0.96 4.91 -1.88
CA TRP A 30 -2.00 4.44 -2.78
C TRP A 30 -1.71 3.02 -3.28
N ALA A 31 -0.47 2.74 -3.66
CA ALA A 31 -0.09 1.42 -4.18
C ALA A 31 -0.19 0.33 -3.11
N ALA A 32 0.09 0.63 -1.84
CA ALA A 32 -0.11 -0.31 -0.74
C ALA A 32 -1.59 -0.57 -0.49
N GLU A 33 -2.38 0.48 -0.24
CA GLU A 33 -3.77 0.33 0.19
C GLU A 33 -4.71 -0.12 -0.92
N TRP A 34 -4.47 0.28 -2.17
CA TRP A 34 -5.32 -0.11 -3.29
C TRP A 34 -5.38 -1.64 -3.46
N THR A 35 -4.30 -2.36 -3.12
CA THR A 35 -4.25 -3.83 -3.21
C THR A 35 -5.32 -4.52 -2.36
N TRP A 36 -5.82 -3.86 -1.32
CA TRP A 36 -6.89 -4.38 -0.48
C TRP A 36 -8.28 -4.25 -1.13
N LEU A 37 -8.52 -3.24 -1.96
CA LEU A 37 -9.85 -2.94 -2.48
C LEU A 37 -10.50 -4.09 -3.28
N PRO A 38 -9.79 -4.85 -4.14
CA PRO A 38 -10.35 -6.03 -4.79
C PRO A 38 -10.80 -7.12 -3.81
N VAL A 39 -10.06 -7.32 -2.72
CA VAL A 39 -10.40 -8.28 -1.65
C VAL A 39 -11.61 -7.78 -0.87
N ALA A 40 -11.63 -6.50 -0.50
CA ALA A 40 -12.75 -5.88 0.18
C ALA A 40 -14.05 -5.96 -0.64
N ARG A 41 -13.98 -5.73 -1.95
CA ARG A 41 -15.12 -5.89 -2.87
C ARG A 41 -15.65 -7.32 -2.86
N ALA A 42 -14.77 -8.33 -2.91
CA ALA A 42 -15.17 -9.73 -2.87
C ALA A 42 -15.87 -10.07 -1.53
N ALA A 43 -15.24 -9.72 -0.42
CA ALA A 43 -15.79 -9.97 0.92
C ALA A 43 -17.15 -9.28 1.12
N LEU A 44 -17.30 -8.03 0.68
CA LEU A 44 -18.56 -7.30 0.79
C LEU A 44 -19.62 -7.88 -0.15
N SER A 45 -19.26 -8.28 -1.37
CA SER A 45 -20.16 -8.95 -2.30
C SER A 45 -20.69 -10.26 -1.73
N GLU A 46 -19.84 -11.07 -1.11
CA GLU A 46 -20.22 -12.33 -0.46
C GLU A 46 -21.17 -12.08 0.73
N ALA A 47 -20.84 -11.11 1.58
CA ALA A 47 -21.67 -10.74 2.72
C ALA A 47 -23.06 -10.23 2.31
N LEU A 48 -23.17 -9.50 1.20
CA LEU A 48 -24.45 -9.03 0.66
C LEU A 48 -25.24 -10.17 0.00
N ALA A 49 -24.57 -11.04 -0.77
CA ALA A 49 -25.20 -12.20 -1.39
C ALA A 49 -25.80 -13.15 -0.34
N ALA A 50 -25.11 -13.36 0.78
CA ALA A 50 -25.61 -14.15 1.91
C ALA A 50 -26.91 -13.58 2.52
N GLN A 51 -27.17 -12.29 2.32
CA GLN A 51 -28.41 -11.61 2.75
C GLN A 51 -29.45 -11.51 1.64
N GLY A 52 -29.27 -12.21 0.51
CA GLY A 52 -30.16 -12.15 -0.65
C GLY A 52 -30.12 -10.80 -1.39
N ARG A 53 -29.06 -10.00 -1.20
CA ARG A 53 -28.90 -8.69 -1.84
C ARG A 53 -27.91 -8.78 -2.99
N SER A 54 -28.22 -8.11 -4.09
CA SER A 54 -27.32 -7.94 -5.25
C SER A 54 -27.12 -6.45 -5.51
N VAL A 55 -25.86 -6.01 -5.50
CA VAL A 55 -25.46 -4.61 -5.71
C VAL A 55 -24.28 -4.58 -6.66
N GLY A 56 -24.35 -3.72 -7.69
CA GLY A 56 -23.23 -3.47 -8.59
C GLY A 56 -22.09 -2.80 -7.83
N MET A 57 -20.87 -3.31 -7.98
CA MET A 57 -19.73 -2.86 -7.19
C MET A 57 -18.47 -2.82 -8.04
N GLU A 58 -17.81 -1.67 -8.05
CA GLU A 58 -16.61 -1.44 -8.85
C GLU A 58 -15.47 -0.90 -7.97
N VAL A 59 -14.25 -1.34 -8.25
CA VAL A 59 -13.04 -0.76 -7.67
C VAL A 59 -12.46 0.18 -8.72
N SER A 60 -12.34 1.45 -8.37
CA SER A 60 -11.71 2.45 -9.26
C SER A 60 -10.29 2.01 -9.61
N ARG A 61 -9.94 2.08 -10.89
CA ARG A 61 -8.58 1.83 -11.40
C ARG A 61 -7.79 3.13 -11.61
N ILE A 62 -8.37 4.28 -11.29
CA ILE A 62 -7.68 5.57 -11.39
C ILE A 62 -6.67 5.62 -10.25
N CYS A 63 -5.40 5.79 -10.59
CA CYS A 63 -4.36 6.07 -9.61
C CYS A 63 -4.59 7.47 -9.04
N THR A 64 -4.83 7.55 -7.73
CA THR A 64 -5.05 8.81 -7.02
C THR A 64 -3.83 9.22 -6.21
N ASP A 65 -2.67 8.62 -6.49
CA ASP A 65 -1.42 9.02 -5.87
C ASP A 65 -1.04 10.44 -6.33
N PRO A 66 -0.86 11.41 -5.42
CA PRO A 66 -0.41 12.74 -5.80
C PRO A 66 1.06 12.75 -6.27
N TRP A 67 1.83 11.70 -5.98
CA TRP A 67 3.25 11.59 -6.31
C TRP A 67 3.46 10.73 -7.56
N ASN A 68 3.90 11.35 -8.66
CA ASN A 68 4.14 10.68 -9.94
C ASN A 68 5.61 10.72 -10.39
N TYR A 69 6.51 11.10 -9.48
CA TYR A 69 7.94 11.20 -9.78
C TYR A 69 8.64 9.85 -9.58
N HIS A 70 9.43 9.44 -10.57
CA HIS A 70 10.23 8.22 -10.52
C HIS A 70 11.70 8.54 -10.75
N ALA A 71 12.52 8.47 -9.70
CA ALA A 71 13.97 8.56 -9.83
C ALA A 71 14.54 7.18 -10.17
N ARG A 72 15.28 7.08 -11.27
CA ARG A 72 16.09 5.88 -11.54
C ARG A 72 17.38 5.98 -10.74
N ALA A 73 17.60 5.04 -9.84
CA ALA A 73 18.90 4.91 -9.19
C ALA A 73 19.96 4.55 -10.23
N ARG A 74 21.06 5.31 -10.29
CA ARG A 74 22.27 4.89 -10.99
C ARG A 74 22.91 3.78 -10.15
N VAL A 75 22.98 2.58 -10.69
CA VAL A 75 23.79 1.51 -10.10
C VAL A 75 25.25 1.91 -10.29
N ALA A 76 25.93 2.29 -9.21
CA ALA A 76 27.38 2.45 -9.23
C ALA A 76 27.99 1.06 -9.47
N ARG A 77 28.83 0.95 -10.51
CA ARG A 77 29.65 -0.24 -10.76
C ARG A 77 30.76 -0.35 -9.73
#